data_AF-A0A7V7CY55-F1
#
_entry.id   AF-A0A7V7CY55-F1
#
_cell.length_a   1.000
_cell.length_b   1.000
_cell.length_c   1.000
_cell.angle_alpha   90.00
_cell.angle_beta   90.00
_cell.angle_gamma   90.00
#
_symmetry.space_group_name_H-M   'P 1'
#
loop_
_entity.id
_entity.type
_entity.pdbx_description
1 polymer ?
#
loop_
_entity_poly.entity_id
_entity_poly.type
_entity_poly.pdbx_seq_one_letter_code
_entity_poly.pdbx_strand_id
1 'polypeptide(L)'
;MAEEIKEVAEEIKEENGEVTKMEPVVIKKPLEKMTAIELKEMAKTIPAAAGVSAMKKADLVSLIREYMVIKEEFSTEPKAKKIKKPKANIKELKTKVVQLRGEKKAARENKEKEKVNVLRRRINRLKKQTRKVVVG
;
A
#
# COMPACT_ATOMS: atom_id res chain seq x y z
N MET A 1 -39.37 -10.34 -44.81
CA MET A 1 -38.29 -11.36 -44.75
C MET A 1 -36.89 -10.81 -44.98
N ALA A 2 -36.57 -10.09 -46.07
CA ALA A 2 -35.24 -9.46 -46.22
C ALA A 2 -35.12 -8.07 -45.53
N GLU A 3 -36.25 -7.41 -45.26
CA GLU A 3 -36.30 -6.15 -44.50
C GLU A 3 -36.32 -6.38 -42.99
N GLU A 4 -36.98 -7.44 -42.50
CA GLU A 4 -36.98 -7.82 -41.07
C GLU A 4 -35.59 -8.29 -40.56
N ILE A 5 -34.73 -8.80 -41.46
CA ILE A 5 -33.35 -9.19 -41.09
C ILE A 5 -32.42 -7.97 -41.05
N LYS A 6 -32.77 -6.88 -41.76
CA LYS A 6 -32.02 -5.62 -41.70
C LYS A 6 -32.30 -4.85 -40.42
N GLU A 7 -33.54 -4.82 -39.94
CA GLU A 7 -33.90 -4.19 -38.66
C GLU A 7 -33.24 -4.92 -37.47
N VAL A 8 -33.21 -6.25 -37.46
CA VAL A 8 -32.53 -7.04 -36.40
C VAL A 8 -31.00 -6.89 -36.45
N ALA A 9 -30.42 -6.55 -37.61
CA ALA A 9 -28.98 -6.33 -37.75
C ALA A 9 -28.54 -4.89 -37.44
N GLU A 10 -29.45 -3.92 -37.51
CA GLU A 10 -29.23 -2.53 -37.10
C GLU A 10 -29.40 -2.36 -35.58
N GLU A 11 -30.32 -3.07 -34.93
CA GLU A 11 -30.48 -3.06 -33.48
C GLU A 11 -29.31 -3.72 -32.71
N ILE A 12 -28.60 -4.68 -33.31
CA ILE A 12 -27.46 -5.37 -32.64
C ILE A 12 -26.14 -4.59 -32.77
N LYS A 13 -26.08 -3.52 -33.58
CA LYS A 13 -24.86 -2.73 -33.79
C LYS A 13 -24.78 -1.42 -32.99
N GLU A 14 -25.86 -0.96 -32.37
CA GLU A 14 -25.87 0.30 -31.62
C GLU A 14 -25.63 0.16 -30.10
N GLU A 15 -25.67 -1.05 -29.53
CA GLU A 15 -25.39 -1.23 -28.08
C GLU A 15 -23.88 -1.36 -27.74
N ASN A 16 -22.98 -1.11 -28.70
CA ASN A 16 -21.53 -1.08 -28.50
C ASN A 16 -20.96 0.34 -28.36
N GLY A 17 -21.75 1.29 -27.86
CA GLY A 17 -21.46 2.70 -28.03
C GLY A 17 -21.86 3.64 -26.92
N GLU A 18 -21.86 3.25 -25.64
CA GLU A 18 -21.81 4.29 -24.59
C GLU A 18 -21.07 3.86 -23.32
N VAL A 19 -19.83 4.33 -23.27
CA VAL A 19 -18.86 4.24 -22.19
C VAL A 19 -19.36 5.07 -21.00
N THR A 20 -20.22 4.49 -20.17
CA THR A 20 -20.55 5.07 -18.87
C THR A 20 -19.43 4.74 -17.88
N LYS A 21 -18.44 5.64 -17.89
CA LYS A 21 -17.50 6.01 -16.82
C LYS A 21 -17.67 5.16 -15.54
N MET A 22 -16.87 4.10 -15.43
CA MET A 22 -16.69 3.36 -14.18
C MET A 22 -16.12 4.30 -13.13
N GLU A 23 -16.97 4.81 -12.25
CA GLU A 23 -16.53 5.41 -11.00
C GLU A 23 -15.75 4.34 -10.21
N PRO A 24 -14.56 4.65 -9.66
CA PRO A 24 -13.87 3.73 -8.80
C PRO A 24 -14.71 3.53 -7.54
N VAL A 25 -15.43 2.41 -7.47
CA VAL A 25 -16.14 2.00 -6.27
C VAL A 25 -15.10 1.81 -5.17
N VAL A 26 -14.97 2.82 -4.30
CA VAL A 26 -14.11 2.77 -3.13
C VAL A 26 -14.68 1.70 -2.21
N ILE A 27 -14.06 0.52 -2.23
CA ILE A 27 -14.42 -0.58 -1.33
C ILE A 27 -14.02 -0.18 0.09
N LYS A 28 -14.99 0.38 0.84
CA LYS A 28 -14.81 0.79 2.24
C LYS A 28 -14.68 -0.41 3.20
N LYS A 29 -14.97 -1.64 2.76
CA LYS A 29 -14.95 -2.86 3.59
C LYS A 29 -14.17 -3.99 2.92
N PRO A 30 -13.25 -4.69 3.62
CA PRO A 30 -12.50 -5.79 3.01
C PRO A 30 -13.44 -6.90 2.53
N LEU A 31 -13.18 -7.46 1.34
CA LEU A 31 -14.02 -8.47 0.67
C LEU A 31 -14.39 -9.67 1.57
N GLU A 32 -13.52 -10.03 2.52
CA GLU A 32 -13.75 -11.13 3.48
C GLU A 32 -14.92 -10.85 4.44
N LYS A 33 -15.17 -9.57 4.76
CA LYS A 33 -16.20 -9.13 5.69
C LYS A 33 -17.54 -8.82 5.01
N MET A 34 -17.59 -8.80 3.68
CA MET A 34 -18.83 -8.62 2.94
C MET A 34 -19.73 -9.85 3.06
N THR A 35 -21.03 -9.63 2.96
CA THR A 35 -22.03 -10.69 2.91
C THR A 35 -22.06 -11.34 1.53
N ALA A 36 -22.61 -12.56 1.43
CA ALA A 36 -22.69 -13.26 0.15
C ALA A 36 -23.54 -12.51 -0.89
N ILE A 37 -24.52 -11.72 -0.45
CA ILE A 37 -25.40 -10.94 -1.34
C ILE A 37 -24.60 -9.78 -1.96
N GLU A 38 -23.88 -9.01 -1.14
CA GLU A 38 -23.00 -7.92 -1.60
C GLU A 38 -21.91 -8.46 -2.56
N LEU A 39 -21.33 -9.64 -2.29
CA LEU A 39 -20.36 -10.27 -3.17
C LEU A 39 -20.98 -10.73 -4.50
N LYS A 40 -22.24 -11.20 -4.49
CA LYS A 40 -22.95 -11.57 -5.73
C LYS A 40 -23.26 -10.35 -6.59
N GLU A 41 -23.66 -9.24 -5.99
CA GLU A 41 -23.89 -7.98 -6.72
C GLU A 41 -22.60 -7.47 -7.38
N MET A 42 -21.48 -7.49 -6.65
CA MET A 42 -20.17 -7.12 -7.21
C MET A 42 -19.67 -8.12 -8.26
N ALA A 43 -20.01 -9.40 -8.16
CA ALA A 43 -19.62 -10.38 -9.18
C ALA A 43 -20.49 -10.29 -10.44
N LYS A 44 -21.76 -9.85 -10.35
CA LYS A 44 -22.62 -9.62 -11.53
C LYS A 44 -22.14 -8.50 -12.44
N THR A 45 -21.41 -7.51 -11.91
CA THR A 45 -20.82 -6.43 -12.72
C THR A 45 -19.60 -6.90 -13.51
N ILE A 46 -19.11 -8.12 -13.26
CA ILE A 46 -18.01 -8.74 -13.97
C ILE A 46 -18.60 -9.55 -15.15
N PRO A 47 -18.43 -9.12 -16.41
CA PRO A 47 -19.02 -9.78 -17.58
C PRO A 47 -18.48 -11.21 -17.82
N ALA A 48 -17.36 -11.58 -17.18
CA ALA A 48 -16.78 -12.93 -17.24
C ALA A 48 -17.36 -13.91 -16.20
N ALA A 49 -18.21 -13.46 -15.27
CA ALA A 49 -18.72 -14.29 -14.19
C ALA A 49 -20.06 -14.96 -14.56
N ALA A 50 -20.02 -16.01 -15.37
CA ALA A 50 -21.21 -16.87 -15.56
C ALA A 50 -21.42 -17.75 -14.31
N GLY A 51 -22.63 -17.77 -13.75
CA GLY A 51 -22.99 -18.68 -12.64
C GLY A 51 -22.83 -18.13 -11.21
N VAL A 52 -22.75 -16.80 -11.03
CA VAL A 52 -22.59 -16.11 -9.72
C VAL A 52 -23.61 -16.54 -8.66
N SER A 53 -24.82 -16.95 -9.07
CA SER A 53 -25.89 -17.34 -8.12
C SER A 53 -25.55 -18.61 -7.32
N ALA A 54 -24.82 -19.56 -7.92
CA ALA A 54 -24.51 -20.87 -7.33
C ALA A 54 -23.16 -20.92 -6.59
N MET A 55 -22.32 -19.90 -6.72
CA MET A 55 -20.99 -19.86 -6.12
C MET A 55 -21.03 -19.66 -4.59
N LYS A 56 -20.12 -20.31 -3.87
CA LYS A 56 -19.96 -20.10 -2.42
C LYS A 56 -19.26 -18.77 -2.16
N LYS A 57 -19.38 -18.26 -0.93
CA LYS A 57 -18.76 -16.99 -0.51
C LYS A 57 -17.25 -16.95 -0.79
N ALA A 58 -16.54 -18.06 -0.57
CA ALA A 58 -15.10 -18.14 -0.80
C ALA A 58 -14.73 -18.02 -2.29
N ASP A 59 -15.53 -18.64 -3.16
CA ASP A 59 -15.32 -18.63 -4.61
C ASP A 59 -15.59 -17.24 -5.18
N LEU A 60 -16.66 -16.56 -4.70
CA LEU A 60 -16.96 -15.17 -5.06
C LEU A 60 -15.83 -14.21 -4.66
N VAL A 61 -15.26 -14.37 -3.47
CA VAL A 61 -14.12 -13.53 -3.03
C VAL A 61 -12.89 -13.75 -3.92
N SER A 62 -12.64 -14.99 -4.36
CA SER A 62 -11.50 -15.32 -5.21
C SER A 62 -11.68 -14.76 -6.62
N LEU A 63 -12.86 -14.91 -7.21
CA LEU A 63 -13.19 -14.38 -8.53
C LEU A 63 -13.13 -12.84 -8.57
N ILE A 64 -13.67 -12.18 -7.55
CA ILE A 64 -13.60 -10.71 -7.42
C ILE A 64 -12.15 -10.27 -7.22
N ARG A 65 -11.35 -11.00 -6.44
CA ARG A 65 -9.91 -10.71 -6.30
C ARG A 65 -9.19 -10.87 -7.62
N GLU A 66 -9.35 -11.97 -8.34
CA GLU A 66 -8.69 -12.20 -9.62
C GLU A 66 -9.05 -11.12 -10.65
N TYR A 67 -10.32 -10.71 -10.72
CA TYR A 67 -10.76 -9.65 -11.62
C TYR A 67 -10.27 -8.26 -11.20
N MET A 68 -10.28 -7.94 -9.90
CA MET A 68 -9.79 -6.65 -9.40
C MET A 68 -8.25 -6.58 -9.39
N VAL A 69 -7.54 -7.70 -9.28
CA VAL A 69 -6.07 -7.78 -9.30
C VAL A 69 -5.50 -7.39 -10.67
N ILE A 70 -6.25 -7.59 -11.76
CA ILE A 70 -5.86 -7.03 -13.08
C ILE A 70 -5.83 -5.49 -13.05
N LYS A 71 -6.47 -4.84 -12.07
CA LYS A 71 -6.39 -3.37 -11.82
C LYS A 71 -5.48 -2.99 -10.64
N GLU A 72 -5.04 -3.95 -9.82
CA GLU A 72 -4.26 -3.71 -8.59
C GLU A 72 -2.76 -4.07 -8.70
N GLU A 73 -2.18 -4.16 -9.91
CA GLU A 73 -0.70 -4.10 -10.01
C GLU A 73 -0.11 -2.82 -9.36
N PHE A 74 -0.95 -1.83 -9.03
CA PHE A 74 -0.56 -0.61 -8.30
C PHE A 74 -1.08 -0.47 -6.86
N SER A 75 -1.77 -1.46 -6.29
CA SER A 75 -2.31 -1.34 -4.91
C SER A 75 -1.82 -2.43 -3.98
N THR A 76 -0.55 -2.80 -4.06
CA THR A 76 0.12 -3.38 -2.91
C THR A 76 0.58 -2.26 -1.98
N GLU A 77 -0.35 -1.59 -1.30
CA GLU A 77 0.01 -0.96 -0.02
C GLU A 77 0.35 -2.10 0.94
N PRO A 78 1.62 -2.26 1.37
CA PRO A 78 1.93 -3.30 2.31
C PRO A 78 1.27 -2.93 3.64
N LYS A 79 0.28 -3.74 4.07
CA LYS A 79 -0.18 -3.83 5.47
C LYS A 79 1.02 -3.57 6.35
N ALA A 80 1.01 -2.47 7.11
CA ALA A 80 2.17 -1.94 7.82
C ALA A 80 2.90 -3.05 8.60
N LYS A 81 3.83 -3.74 7.92
CA LYS A 81 4.76 -4.68 8.53
C LYS A 81 5.46 -3.78 9.52
N LYS A 82 5.31 -4.04 10.83
CA LYS A 82 6.09 -3.37 11.87
C LYS A 82 7.52 -3.37 11.36
N ILE A 83 7.97 -2.22 10.85
CA ILE A 83 9.25 -2.12 10.19
C ILE A 83 10.22 -2.43 11.32
N LYS A 84 10.74 -3.66 11.32
CA LYS A 84 11.79 -4.06 12.25
C LYS A 84 12.89 -3.07 11.95
N LYS A 85 13.03 -2.06 12.80
CA LYS A 85 14.01 -0.99 12.60
C LYS A 85 15.33 -1.71 12.30
N PRO A 86 15.99 -1.40 11.19
CA PRO A 86 17.20 -2.12 10.81
C PRO A 86 18.13 -2.16 12.02
N LYS A 87 18.65 -3.35 12.36
CA LYS A 87 19.55 -3.52 13.49
C LYS A 87 20.67 -2.51 13.31
N ALA A 88 20.68 -1.47 14.15
CA ALA A 88 21.59 -0.36 13.95
C ALA A 88 23.03 -0.88 14.06
N ASN A 89 23.82 -0.69 13.01
CA ASN A 89 25.18 -1.21 12.97
C ASN A 89 26.05 -0.49 14.01
N ILE A 90 26.63 -1.24 14.95
CA ILE A 90 27.43 -0.70 16.06
C ILE A 90 28.62 0.13 15.51
N LYS A 91 29.21 -0.30 14.39
CA LYS A 91 30.34 0.41 13.76
C LYS A 91 29.92 1.81 13.31
N GLU A 92 28.80 1.93 12.62
CA GLU A 92 28.27 3.21 12.14
C GLU A 92 27.88 4.17 13.28
N LEU A 93 27.34 3.64 14.37
CA LEU A 93 27.03 4.47 15.53
C LEU A 93 28.30 5.02 16.19
N LYS A 94 29.36 4.21 16.26
CA LYS A 94 30.67 4.63 16.81
C LYS A 94 31.37 5.65 15.90
N THR A 95 31.33 5.48 14.58
CA THR A 95 31.90 6.47 13.64
C THR A 95 31.21 7.82 13.75
N LYS A 96 29.87 7.85 13.81
CA LYS A 96 29.08 9.08 14.05
C LYS A 96 29.44 9.76 15.37
N VAL A 97 29.73 9.01 16.43
CA VAL A 97 30.18 9.59 17.71
C VAL A 97 31.53 10.27 17.57
N VAL A 98 32.47 9.71 16.80
CA VAL A 98 33.79 10.33 16.57
C VAL A 98 33.65 11.62 15.77
N GLN A 99 32.84 11.61 14.70
CA GLN A 99 32.56 12.80 13.89
C GLN A 99 31.99 13.95 14.73
N LEU A 100 30.93 13.68 15.50
CA LEU A 100 30.30 14.70 16.35
C LEU A 100 31.21 15.21 17.48
N ARG A 101 32.21 14.42 17.90
CA ARG A 101 33.22 14.90 18.87
C ARG A 101 34.16 15.92 18.23
N GLY A 102 34.53 15.73 16.96
CA GLY A 102 35.30 16.72 16.19
C GLY A 102 34.52 18.03 16.06
N GLU A 103 33.27 17.94 15.60
CA GLU A 103 32.38 19.11 15.49
C GLU A 103 32.17 19.82 16.83
N LYS A 104 32.08 19.07 17.94
CA LYS A 104 31.93 19.66 19.27
C LYS A 104 33.18 20.44 19.70
N LYS A 105 34.39 20.02 19.30
CA LYS A 105 35.63 20.74 19.58
C LYS A 105 35.64 22.06 18.79
N ALA A 106 35.37 22.00 17.50
CA ALA A 106 35.26 23.19 16.64
C ALA A 106 34.20 24.18 17.16
N ALA A 107 33.01 23.70 17.54
CA ALA A 107 31.97 24.55 18.12
C ALA A 107 32.37 25.16 19.47
N ARG A 108 33.26 24.50 20.24
CA ARG A 108 33.78 25.02 21.50
C ARG A 108 34.82 26.13 21.26
N GLU A 109 35.66 25.97 20.24
CA GLU A 109 36.62 27.00 19.80
C GLU A 109 35.89 28.25 19.29
N ASN A 110 34.82 28.06 18.51
CA ASN A 110 33.95 29.13 18.02
C ASN A 110 33.02 29.74 19.08
N LYS A 111 33.12 29.31 20.36
CA LYS A 111 32.29 29.77 21.49
C LYS A 111 30.77 29.63 21.30
N GLU A 112 30.34 28.71 20.44
CA GLU A 112 28.93 28.46 20.14
C GLU A 112 28.28 27.54 21.17
N LYS A 113 27.89 28.12 22.31
CA LYS A 113 27.35 27.36 23.48
C LYS A 113 26.16 26.48 23.14
N GLU A 114 25.24 26.95 22.29
CA GLU A 114 24.04 26.20 21.90
C GLU A 114 24.37 24.97 21.05
N LYS A 115 25.23 25.14 20.02
CA LYS A 115 25.70 24.03 19.19
C LYS A 115 26.44 22.99 20.03
N VAL A 116 27.29 23.42 20.97
CA VAL A 116 27.97 22.52 21.92
C VAL A 116 26.97 21.70 22.75
N ASN A 117 25.88 22.32 23.21
CA ASN A 117 24.83 21.65 23.97
C ASN A 117 24.06 20.62 23.13
N VAL A 118 23.70 20.97 21.90
CA VAL A 118 23.04 20.06 20.95
C VAL A 118 23.94 18.86 20.64
N LEU A 119 25.21 19.10 20.31
CA LEU A 119 26.19 18.06 20.01
C LEU A 119 26.42 17.15 21.22
N ARG A 120 26.50 17.70 22.44
CA ARG A 120 26.58 16.91 23.69
C ARG A 120 25.39 15.95 23.82
N ARG A 121 24.15 16.43 23.61
CA ARG A 121 22.93 15.61 23.72
C ARG A 121 22.92 14.52 22.65
N ARG A 122 23.29 14.83 21.42
CA ARG A 122 23.35 13.88 20.29
C ARG A 122 24.38 12.78 20.53
N ILE A 123 25.58 13.13 20.99
CA ILE A 123 26.61 12.16 21.40
C ILE A 123 26.09 11.24 22.51
N ASN A 124 25.45 11.78 23.54
CA ASN A 124 24.90 10.97 24.63
C ASN A 124 23.81 10.00 24.14
N ARG A 125 22.94 10.44 23.23
CA ARG A 125 21.89 9.59 22.64
C ARG A 125 22.51 8.44 21.83
N LEU A 126 23.51 8.72 21.00
CA LEU A 126 24.21 7.70 20.22
C LEU A 126 24.94 6.70 21.13
N LYS A 127 25.61 7.17 22.20
CA LYS A 127 26.25 6.27 23.20
C LYS A 127 25.23 5.37 23.92
N LYS A 128 24.04 5.90 24.21
CA LYS A 128 22.94 5.09 24.78
C LYS A 128 22.42 4.08 23.76
N GLN A 129 22.26 4.46 22.49
CA GLN A 129 21.86 3.55 21.42
C GLN A 129 22.89 2.43 21.21
N THR A 130 24.19 2.72 21.20
CA THR A 130 25.22 1.67 21.10
C THR A 130 25.17 0.68 22.26
N ARG A 131 24.90 1.15 23.48
CA ARG A 131 24.76 0.25 24.65
C ARG A 131 23.53 -0.64 24.52
N LYS A 132 22.40 -0.08 24.09
CA LYS A 132 21.15 -0.83 23.88
C LYS A 132 21.30 -1.92 22.81
N VAL A 133 22.02 -1.64 21.73
CA VAL A 133 22.28 -2.61 20.65
C VAL A 133 23.24 -3.72 21.08
N VAL A 134 24.10 -3.49 22.06
CA VAL A 134 25.00 -4.53 22.61
C VAL A 134 24.26 -5.41 23.63
N VAL A 135 23.31 -4.84 24.37
CA VAL A 135 22.61 -5.53 25.47
C VAL A 135 21.36 -6.29 25.00
N GLY A 136 20.72 -5.89 23.91
CA GLY A 136 19.52 -6.54 23.36
C GLY A 136 19.78 -7.18 22.00
#